data_AF-B1X2K5-F1
#
_entry.id   AF-B1X2K5-F1
#
_cell.length_a   1.000
_cell.length_b   1.000
_cell.length_c   1.000
_cell.angle_alpha   90.00
_cell.angle_beta   90.00
_cell.angle_gamma   90.00
#
_symmetry.space_group_name_H-M   'P 1'
#
loop_
_entity.id
_entity.type
_entity.pdbx_description
1 polymer ?
#
loop_
_entity_poly.entity_id
_entity_poly.type
_entity_poly.pdbx_seq_one_letter_code
_entity_poly.pdbx_strand_id
1 'polypeptide(L)'
;MRSKKMKIKLKKWVRFSCLVCLTSLMIIFSNNYSLKANESNSEVESCLPSVDNQHVFERQQIGLVNYEGRQYYLFSLIVNQGVPLFDDWNYKKDSYTIVSSGRFGCAIHMASDQYYQSSLEKYVPQSVAKQFALIKLKHEIEKAGSVENFLQPPDVLEDHGGAWIFFPEDVWAWQQLGIQLPNNHRVIRDVSELDN
;
A
#
# COMPACT_ATOMS: atom_id res chain seq x y z
N MET A 1 -60.00 -34.90 -17.46
CA MET A 1 -58.54 -34.71 -17.22
C MET A 1 -57.97 -33.69 -18.21
N ARG A 2 -57.87 -32.39 -17.89
CA ARG A 2 -57.13 -31.40 -18.70
C ARG A 2 -57.00 -30.05 -17.95
N SER A 3 -56.19 -29.99 -16.90
CA SER A 3 -55.85 -28.71 -16.24
C SER A 3 -54.57 -28.82 -15.39
N LYS A 4 -53.44 -29.15 -16.01
CA LYS A 4 -52.12 -29.09 -15.33
C LYS A 4 -50.97 -28.52 -16.17
N LYS A 5 -51.15 -28.22 -17.46
CA LYS A 5 -50.04 -27.79 -18.34
C LYS A 5 -49.75 -26.29 -18.39
N MET A 6 -50.61 -25.42 -17.83
CA MET A 6 -50.45 -23.96 -17.99
C MET A 6 -49.63 -23.26 -16.91
N LYS A 7 -49.45 -23.85 -15.72
CA LYS A 7 -48.73 -23.21 -14.60
C LYS A 7 -47.19 -23.24 -14.72
N ILE A 8 -46.62 -24.08 -15.58
CA ILE A 8 -45.16 -24.29 -15.65
C ILE A 8 -44.47 -23.20 -16.51
N LYS A 9 -45.16 -22.61 -17.48
CA LYS A 9 -44.54 -21.61 -18.39
C LYS A 9 -44.37 -20.22 -17.77
N LEU A 10 -45.20 -19.84 -16.80
CA LEU A 10 -45.15 -18.49 -16.20
C LEU A 10 -43.96 -18.30 -15.24
N LYS A 11 -43.52 -19.36 -14.54
CA LYS A 11 -42.37 -19.28 -13.60
C LYS A 11 -41.02 -19.07 -14.28
N LYS A 12 -40.86 -19.47 -15.55
CA LYS A 12 -39.58 -19.32 -16.28
C LYS A 12 -39.36 -17.89 -16.78
N TRP A 13 -40.43 -17.16 -17.11
CA TRP A 13 -40.31 -15.80 -17.63
C TRP A 13 -39.96 -14.77 -16.56
N VAL A 14 -40.50 -14.91 -15.34
CA VAL A 14 -40.18 -13.99 -14.22
C VAL A 14 -38.71 -14.08 -13.79
N ARG A 15 -38.07 -15.25 -13.92
CA ARG A 15 -36.63 -15.42 -13.60
C ARG A 15 -35.69 -14.74 -14.60
N PHE A 16 -36.11 -14.56 -15.86
CA PHE A 16 -35.28 -13.90 -16.87
C PHE A 16 -35.26 -12.38 -16.72
N SER A 17 -36.38 -11.74 -16.35
CA SER A 17 -36.42 -10.27 -16.18
C SER A 17 -35.63 -9.76 -14.97
N CYS A 18 -35.53 -10.52 -13.87
CA CYS A 18 -34.70 -10.13 -12.72
C CYS A 18 -33.19 -10.15 -13.04
N LEU A 19 -32.74 -11.09 -13.89
CA LEU A 19 -31.32 -11.21 -14.22
C LEU A 19 -30.82 -10.01 -15.05
N VAL A 20 -31.67 -9.48 -15.94
CA VAL A 20 -31.30 -8.36 -16.83
C VAL A 20 -31.27 -7.02 -16.08
N CYS A 21 -32.08 -6.84 -15.03
CA CYS A 21 -32.00 -5.64 -14.17
C CYS A 21 -30.74 -5.63 -13.29
N LEU A 22 -30.29 -6.81 -12.82
CA LEU A 22 -29.07 -6.92 -12.00
C LEU A 22 -27.80 -6.62 -12.81
N THR A 23 -27.74 -7.03 -14.07
CA THR A 23 -26.58 -6.74 -14.92
C THR A 23 -26.51 -5.27 -15.36
N SER A 24 -27.66 -4.62 -15.56
CA SER A 24 -27.69 -3.19 -15.89
C SER A 24 -27.38 -2.28 -14.70
N LEU A 25 -27.73 -2.68 -13.46
CA LEU A 25 -27.26 -1.97 -12.26
C LEU A 25 -25.74 -2.07 -12.08
N MET A 26 -25.12 -3.23 -12.35
CA MET A 26 -23.67 -3.41 -12.23
C MET A 26 -22.89 -2.50 -13.18
N ILE A 27 -23.40 -2.24 -14.39
CA ILE A 27 -22.74 -1.38 -15.40
C ILE A 27 -22.80 0.11 -15.04
N ILE A 28 -23.84 0.55 -14.32
CA ILE A 28 -23.97 1.95 -13.88
C ILE A 28 -23.07 2.23 -12.67
N PHE A 29 -22.86 1.26 -11.78
CA PHE A 29 -21.93 1.40 -10.66
C PHE A 29 -20.45 1.37 -11.09
N SER A 30 -20.08 0.55 -12.08
CA SER A 30 -18.69 0.50 -12.56
C SER A 30 -18.25 1.78 -13.28
N ASN A 31 -19.13 2.42 -14.06
CA ASN A 31 -18.78 3.67 -14.75
C ASN A 31 -18.67 4.88 -13.82
N ASN A 32 -19.48 4.95 -12.75
CA ASN A 32 -19.38 6.04 -11.78
C ASN A 32 -18.15 5.94 -10.86
N TYR A 33 -17.67 4.72 -10.55
CA TYR A 33 -16.42 4.53 -9.82
C TYR A 33 -15.21 5.00 -10.64
N SER A 34 -15.22 4.76 -11.96
CA SER A 34 -14.10 5.12 -12.82
C SER A 34 -14.00 6.62 -13.10
N LEU A 35 -15.13 7.34 -13.14
CA LEU A 35 -15.13 8.80 -13.37
C LEU A 35 -14.67 9.60 -12.14
N LYS A 36 -14.93 9.11 -10.92
CA LYS A 36 -14.49 9.78 -9.69
C LYS A 36 -13.01 9.55 -9.34
N ALA A 37 -12.36 8.58 -9.99
CA ALA A 37 -10.94 8.31 -9.82
C ALA A 37 -10.02 9.23 -10.63
N ASN A 38 -10.54 9.92 -11.66
CA ASN A 38 -9.72 10.75 -12.55
C ASN A 38 -9.59 12.21 -12.11
N GLU A 39 -10.52 12.76 -11.32
CA GLU A 39 -10.43 14.16 -10.85
C GLU A 39 -9.55 14.35 -9.60
N SER A 40 -9.37 13.32 -8.75
CA SER A 40 -8.51 13.44 -7.56
C SER A 40 -7.01 13.26 -7.83
N ASN A 41 -6.64 12.76 -9.02
CA ASN A 41 -5.24 12.42 -9.30
C ASN A 41 -4.38 13.62 -9.67
N SER A 42 -4.94 14.69 -10.26
CA SER A 42 -4.10 15.82 -10.73
C SER A 42 -3.49 16.64 -9.60
N GLU A 43 -4.17 16.75 -8.45
CA GLU A 43 -3.69 17.54 -7.32
C GLU A 43 -2.50 16.85 -6.63
N VAL A 44 -2.60 15.55 -6.39
CA VAL A 44 -1.52 14.74 -5.77
C VAL A 44 -0.30 14.63 -6.68
N GLU A 45 -0.51 14.53 -7.99
CA GLU A 45 0.55 14.38 -8.98
C GLU A 45 1.55 15.54 -8.95
N SER A 46 1.07 16.77 -8.72
CA SER A 46 1.91 17.97 -8.61
C SER A 46 2.86 17.98 -7.42
N CYS A 47 2.59 17.10 -6.45
CA CYS A 47 3.32 17.00 -5.20
C CYS A 47 4.37 15.90 -5.28
N LEU A 48 4.14 14.89 -6.10
CA LEU A 48 5.02 13.75 -6.13
C LEU A 48 6.36 14.12 -6.79
N PRO A 49 7.48 13.54 -6.31
CA PRO A 49 8.75 13.74 -6.99
C PRO A 49 8.63 13.25 -8.44
N SER A 50 9.23 14.01 -9.36
CA SER A 50 9.26 13.67 -10.78
C SER A 50 10.03 12.37 -10.97
N VAL A 51 9.46 11.47 -11.77
CA VAL A 51 10.17 10.27 -12.20
C VAL A 51 11.23 10.70 -13.22
N ASP A 52 12.49 10.44 -12.89
CA ASP A 52 13.62 10.69 -13.76
C ASP A 52 14.69 9.59 -13.58
N ASN A 53 15.54 9.41 -14.59
CA ASN A 53 16.55 8.35 -14.56
C ASN A 53 17.70 8.61 -13.57
N GLN A 54 17.71 9.76 -12.90
CA GLN A 54 18.80 10.19 -12.02
C GLN A 54 18.44 10.03 -10.53
N HIS A 55 17.21 10.30 -10.12
CA HIS A 55 16.76 10.37 -8.73
C HIS A 55 15.65 9.37 -8.43
N VAL A 56 14.54 9.41 -9.16
CA VAL A 56 13.37 8.53 -8.93
C VAL A 56 13.08 7.73 -10.19
N PHE A 57 13.54 6.48 -10.22
CA PHE A 57 13.43 5.60 -11.38
C PHE A 57 11.98 5.14 -11.63
N GLU A 58 11.26 4.85 -10.55
CA GLU A 58 9.89 4.35 -10.64
C GLU A 58 9.07 4.86 -9.46
N ARG A 59 7.79 5.13 -9.71
CA ARG A 59 6.82 5.49 -8.69
C ARG A 59 5.54 4.69 -8.89
N GLN A 60 5.12 4.00 -7.85
CA GLN A 60 3.90 3.20 -7.85
C GLN A 60 3.02 3.59 -6.66
N GLN A 61 1.76 3.93 -6.90
CA GLN A 61 0.79 4.04 -5.82
C GLN A 61 0.43 2.64 -5.34
N ILE A 62 0.65 2.36 -4.05
CA ILE A 62 0.37 1.05 -3.46
C ILE A 62 -0.80 1.09 -2.46
N GLY A 63 -1.19 2.28 -2.01
CA GLY A 63 -2.26 2.44 -1.03
C GLY A 63 -2.99 3.78 -1.10
N LEU A 64 -4.27 3.75 -0.71
CA LEU A 64 -5.11 4.92 -0.47
C LEU A 64 -5.98 4.65 0.77
N VAL A 65 -5.94 5.56 1.74
CA VAL A 65 -6.77 5.52 2.94
C VAL A 65 -7.52 6.84 3.07
N ASN A 66 -8.85 6.74 3.17
CA ASN A 66 -9.70 7.89 3.48
C ASN A 66 -9.93 7.97 4.99
N TYR A 67 -9.60 9.09 5.61
CA TYR A 67 -9.77 9.28 7.05
C TYR A 67 -10.18 10.72 7.36
N GLU A 68 -11.31 10.87 8.08
CA GLU A 68 -11.87 12.17 8.48
C GLU A 68 -12.02 13.18 7.33
N GLY A 69 -12.45 12.69 6.16
CA GLY A 69 -12.64 13.53 4.97
C GLY A 69 -11.35 13.95 4.27
N ARG A 70 -10.19 13.41 4.67
CA ARG A 70 -8.90 13.57 3.98
C ARG A 70 -8.49 12.27 3.28
N GLN A 71 -7.74 12.41 2.20
CA GLN A 71 -7.19 11.29 1.44
C GLN A 71 -5.69 11.21 1.71
N TYR A 72 -5.24 10.04 2.14
CA TYR A 72 -3.83 9.72 2.33
C TYR A 72 -3.43 8.66 1.31
N TYR A 73 -2.34 8.91 0.61
CA TYR A 73 -1.80 8.04 -0.43
C TYR A 73 -0.46 7.50 0.02
N LEU A 74 -0.20 6.23 -0.26
CA LEU A 74 1.08 5.57 -0.03
C LEU A 74 1.69 5.20 -1.38
N PHE A 75 2.91 5.68 -1.61
CA PHE A 75 3.66 5.39 -2.83
C PHE A 75 4.95 4.63 -2.49
N SER A 76 5.26 3.63 -3.33
CA SER A 76 6.58 3.01 -3.44
C SER A 76 7.37 3.81 -4.47
N LEU A 77 8.59 4.21 -4.11
CA LEU A 77 9.53 4.92 -4.97
C LEU A 77 10.79 4.08 -5.11
N ILE A 78 11.17 3.72 -6.34
CA ILE A 78 12.49 3.18 -6.62
C ILE A 78 13.42 4.36 -6.86
N VAL A 79 14.30 4.62 -5.89
CA VAL A 79 15.24 5.75 -5.94
C VAL A 79 16.66 5.26 -6.24
N ASN A 80 17.42 6.06 -6.99
CA ASN A 80 18.86 5.85 -7.12
C ASN A 80 19.54 6.38 -5.85
N GLN A 81 20.20 5.49 -5.13
CA GLN A 81 21.11 5.88 -4.08
C GLN A 81 22.52 5.91 -4.68
N GLY A 82 23.08 7.12 -4.80
CA GLY A 82 24.48 7.29 -5.20
C GLY A 82 25.40 6.60 -4.18
N VAL A 83 26.35 5.83 -4.66
CA VAL A 83 27.44 5.26 -3.85
C VAL A 83 28.51 6.33 -3.60
N PRO A 84 29.38 6.16 -2.59
CA PRO A 84 30.54 7.03 -2.37
C PRO A 84 31.41 7.13 -3.64
N LEU A 85 32.19 8.22 -3.72
CA LEU A 85 32.97 8.74 -4.87
C LEU A 85 33.88 7.75 -5.67
N PHE A 86 33.92 6.46 -5.36
CA PHE A 86 34.84 5.49 -5.94
C PHE A 86 34.17 4.31 -6.66
N ASP A 87 32.84 4.25 -6.73
CA ASP A 87 32.10 3.24 -7.50
C ASP A 87 31.06 3.89 -8.43
N ASP A 88 31.09 3.54 -9.72
CA ASP A 88 30.15 4.04 -10.76
C ASP A 88 28.78 3.31 -10.72
N TRP A 89 28.43 2.64 -9.63
CA TRP A 89 27.29 1.72 -9.55
C TRP A 89 26.12 2.29 -8.76
N ASN A 90 25.12 2.88 -9.42
CA ASN A 90 23.90 3.30 -8.75
C ASN A 90 23.14 2.10 -8.17
N TYR A 91 22.92 2.08 -6.85
CA TYR A 91 22.04 1.10 -6.23
C TYR A 91 20.60 1.60 -6.26
N LYS A 92 19.68 0.75 -6.71
CA LYS A 92 18.25 1.04 -6.69
C LYS A 92 17.67 0.61 -5.35
N LYS A 93 17.04 1.54 -4.65
CA LYS A 93 16.41 1.29 -3.35
C LYS A 93 14.91 1.58 -3.41
N ASP A 94 14.12 0.66 -2.90
CA ASP A 94 12.72 0.92 -2.61
C ASP A 94 12.59 1.80 -1.36
N SER A 95 11.83 2.88 -1.49
CA SER A 95 11.47 3.80 -0.41
C SER A 95 9.99 4.10 -0.42
N TYR A 96 9.44 4.43 0.74
CA TYR A 96 8.02 4.69 0.91
C TYR A 96 7.78 6.16 1.22
N THR A 97 6.85 6.77 0.51
CA THR A 97 6.39 8.13 0.77
C THR A 97 4.89 8.17 0.99
N ILE A 98 4.46 8.99 1.95
CA ILE A 98 3.06 9.29 2.19
C ILE A 98 2.77 10.66 1.62
N VAL A 99 1.68 10.76 0.86
CA VAL A 99 1.14 12.05 0.43
C VAL A 99 -0.24 12.22 1.02
N SER A 100 -0.48 13.31 1.74
CA SER A 100 -1.84 13.69 2.12
C SER A 100 -2.35 14.78 1.19
N SER A 101 -3.57 14.64 0.68
CA SER A 101 -4.28 15.69 -0.06
C SER A 101 -5.41 16.27 0.78
N GLY A 102 -5.53 17.59 0.77
CA GLY A 102 -6.59 18.32 1.47
C GLY A 102 -6.91 19.65 0.80
N ARG A 103 -7.82 20.41 1.42
CA ARG A 103 -8.38 21.65 0.84
C ARG A 103 -7.35 22.74 0.46
N PHE A 104 -6.13 22.67 0.99
CA PHE A 104 -5.09 23.69 0.79
C PHE A 104 -3.87 23.17 0.03
N GLY A 105 -4.02 22.04 -0.66
CA GLY A 105 -2.94 21.35 -1.36
C GLY A 105 -2.49 20.09 -0.61
N CYS A 106 -1.24 19.71 -0.86
CA CYS A 106 -0.68 18.43 -0.45
C CYS A 106 0.54 18.56 0.45
N ALA A 107 0.79 17.51 1.23
CA ALA A 107 2.02 17.36 2.02
C ALA A 107 2.63 16.00 1.72
N ILE A 108 3.96 15.98 1.58
CA ILE A 108 4.75 14.76 1.33
C ILE A 108 5.54 14.46 2.58
N HIS A 109 5.52 13.20 2.98
CA HIS A 109 6.27 12.72 4.13
C HIS A 109 7.14 11.54 3.69
N MET A 110 8.46 11.76 3.74
CA MET A 110 9.48 10.75 3.45
C MET A 110 10.16 10.35 4.77
N ALA A 111 10.60 9.10 4.86
CA ALA A 111 11.39 8.65 6.01
C ALA A 111 12.70 9.45 6.11
N SER A 112 13.19 9.63 7.34
CA SER A 112 14.42 10.39 7.62
C SER A 112 15.63 9.80 6.90
N ASP A 113 16.59 10.64 6.53
CA ASP A 113 17.89 10.22 5.99
C ASP A 113 18.68 9.35 6.98
N GLN A 114 18.46 9.53 8.29
CA GLN A 114 19.10 8.72 9.32
C GLN A 114 18.39 7.37 9.41
N TYR A 115 19.12 6.29 9.08
CA TYR A 115 18.64 4.89 9.01
C TYR A 115 17.53 4.60 7.99
N TYR A 116 17.04 5.60 7.24
CA TYR A 116 15.97 5.44 6.24
C TYR A 116 14.67 4.83 6.79
N GLN A 117 14.44 5.00 8.09
CA GLN A 117 13.30 4.44 8.81
C GLN A 117 12.65 5.53 9.65
N SER A 118 11.34 5.48 9.79
CA SER A 118 10.56 6.39 10.63
C SER A 118 9.18 5.79 10.85
N SER A 119 8.63 5.95 12.05
CA SER A 119 7.23 5.56 12.30
C SER A 119 6.30 6.40 11.43
N LEU A 120 5.35 5.73 10.77
CA LEU A 120 4.28 6.35 10.01
C LEU A 120 3.38 7.21 10.89
N GLU A 121 3.25 6.87 12.19
CA GLU A 121 2.47 7.65 13.16
C GLU A 121 3.00 9.07 13.36
N LYS A 122 4.25 9.36 12.96
CA LYS A 122 4.79 10.74 12.96
C LYS A 122 4.15 11.63 11.90
N TYR A 123 3.57 11.05 10.86
CA TYR A 123 3.09 11.76 9.68
C TYR A 123 1.58 11.66 9.48
N VAL A 124 0.98 10.57 9.96
CA VAL A 124 -0.45 10.30 9.81
C VAL A 124 -1.08 9.80 11.11
N PRO A 125 -2.41 9.92 11.29
CA PRO A 125 -3.09 9.34 12.44
C PRO A 125 -2.80 7.85 12.58
N GLN A 126 -2.71 7.34 13.81
CA GLN A 126 -2.38 5.94 14.10
C GLN A 126 -3.25 4.92 13.35
N SER A 127 -4.54 5.20 13.15
CA SER A 127 -5.46 4.37 12.38
C SER A 127 -5.07 4.26 10.90
N VAL A 128 -4.52 5.34 10.33
CA VAL A 128 -3.99 5.41 8.96
C VAL A 128 -2.61 4.75 8.89
N ALA A 129 -1.73 5.02 9.87
CA ALA A 129 -0.42 4.39 9.97
C ALA A 129 -0.51 2.86 9.97
N LYS A 130 -1.40 2.28 10.79
CA LYS A 130 -1.68 0.84 10.83
C LYS A 130 -2.12 0.29 9.46
N GLN A 131 -3.07 0.96 8.81
CA GLN A 131 -3.54 0.54 7.48
C GLN A 131 -2.42 0.59 6.44
N PHE A 132 -1.59 1.63 6.46
CA PHE A 132 -0.43 1.73 5.57
C PHE A 132 0.65 0.70 5.86
N ALA A 133 0.94 0.39 7.13
CA ALA A 133 1.86 -0.68 7.48
C ALA A 133 1.37 -2.04 6.93
N LEU A 134 0.06 -2.32 7.01
CA LEU A 134 -0.53 -3.52 6.42
C LEU A 134 -0.47 -3.53 4.89
N ILE A 135 -0.77 -2.40 4.23
CA ILE A 135 -0.68 -2.29 2.77
C ILE A 135 0.77 -2.50 2.31
N LYS A 136 1.72 -1.83 2.96
CA LYS A 136 3.16 -1.98 2.72
C LYS A 136 3.59 -3.43 2.87
N LEU A 137 3.24 -4.08 3.97
CA LEU A 137 3.60 -5.48 4.22
C LEU A 137 3.03 -6.44 3.15
N LYS A 138 1.77 -6.26 2.74
CA LYS A 138 1.18 -7.06 1.66
C LYS A 138 1.92 -6.86 0.33
N HIS A 139 2.24 -5.61 0.00
CA HIS A 139 2.99 -5.27 -1.21
C HIS A 139 4.38 -5.91 -1.22
N GLU A 140 5.09 -5.90 -0.09
CA GLU A 140 6.40 -6.57 0.06
C GLU A 140 6.29 -8.09 -0.10
N ILE A 141 5.25 -8.72 0.48
CA ILE A 141 5.00 -10.15 0.32
C ILE A 141 4.66 -10.49 -1.13
N GLU A 142 3.86 -9.66 -1.80
CA GLU A 142 3.52 -9.83 -3.22
C GLU A 142 4.76 -9.70 -4.11
N LYS A 143 5.65 -8.75 -3.83
CA LYS A 143 6.95 -8.61 -4.51
C LYS A 143 7.84 -9.84 -4.33
N ALA A 144 7.86 -10.42 -3.12
CA ALA A 144 8.59 -11.65 -2.84
C ALA A 144 7.93 -12.91 -3.43
N GLY A 145 6.67 -12.81 -3.88
CA GLY A 145 5.88 -13.89 -4.46
C GLY A 145 5.24 -14.85 -3.45
N SER A 146 5.70 -14.88 -2.19
CA SER A 146 5.06 -15.61 -1.10
C SER A 146 5.52 -15.09 0.26
N VAL A 147 4.81 -15.48 1.34
CA VAL A 147 5.20 -15.16 2.72
C VAL A 147 6.52 -15.86 3.06
N GLU A 148 6.72 -17.09 2.62
CA GLU A 148 7.93 -17.86 2.87
C GLU A 148 9.15 -17.18 2.24
N ASN A 149 9.03 -16.70 1.00
CA ASN A 149 10.10 -15.96 0.33
C ASN A 149 10.36 -14.61 0.98
N PHE A 150 9.31 -13.92 1.44
CA PHE A 150 9.44 -12.65 2.17
C PHE A 150 10.21 -12.81 3.49
N LEU A 151 10.04 -13.94 4.19
CA LEU A 151 10.70 -14.23 5.46
C LEU A 151 12.11 -14.79 5.30
N GLN A 152 12.53 -15.14 4.08
CA GLN A 152 13.89 -15.60 3.84
C GLN A 152 14.86 -14.41 3.90
N PRO A 153 15.97 -14.53 4.65
CA PRO A 153 17.03 -13.52 4.60
C PRO A 153 17.58 -13.46 3.17
N PRO A 154 17.88 -12.27 2.63
CA PRO A 154 18.54 -12.19 1.34
C PRO A 154 19.91 -12.90 1.44
N ASP A 155 20.19 -13.82 0.51
CA ASP A 155 21.40 -14.67 0.44
C ASP A 155 22.75 -13.90 0.44
N VAL A 156 22.72 -12.56 0.48
CA VAL A 156 23.88 -11.67 0.30
C VAL A 156 24.30 -10.96 1.60
N LEU A 157 23.57 -11.13 2.70
CA LEU A 157 23.95 -10.53 3.99
C LEU A 157 24.37 -11.63 4.96
N GLU A 158 25.68 -11.81 5.10
CA GLU A 158 26.27 -12.41 6.29
C GLU A 158 25.71 -11.67 7.51
N ASP A 159 24.84 -12.36 8.21
CA ASP A 159 24.03 -11.88 9.33
C ASP A 159 24.94 -11.37 10.45
N HIS A 160 25.13 -10.05 10.53
CA HIS A 160 25.69 -9.41 11.72
C HIS A 160 24.66 -9.36 12.87
N GLY A 161 23.88 -10.44 13.08
CA GLY A 161 23.11 -10.72 14.30
C GLY A 161 22.21 -9.59 14.82
N GLY A 162 21.86 -8.63 13.97
CA GLY A 162 21.14 -7.42 14.35
C GLY A 162 19.70 -7.74 14.71
N ALA A 163 19.16 -7.05 15.72
CA ALA A 163 17.74 -7.19 16.03
C ALA A 163 16.88 -6.62 14.88
N TRP A 164 15.81 -7.32 14.52
CA TRP A 164 14.83 -6.79 13.58
C TRP A 164 14.10 -5.61 14.22
N ILE A 165 14.16 -4.45 13.59
CA ILE A 165 13.54 -3.23 14.12
C ILE A 165 12.13 -3.10 13.56
N PHE A 166 11.16 -2.90 14.45
CA PHE A 166 9.75 -2.70 14.12
C PHE A 166 9.21 -1.42 14.78
N PHE A 167 8.30 -0.73 14.09
CA PHE A 167 7.42 0.24 14.72
C PHE A 167 6.11 -0.43 15.18
N PRO A 168 5.32 0.18 16.10
CA PRO A 168 4.09 -0.41 16.60
C PRO A 168 3.07 -0.77 15.50
N GLU A 169 2.98 0.05 14.45
CA GLU A 169 2.14 -0.19 13.28
C GLU A 169 2.58 -1.40 12.44
N ASP A 170 3.89 -1.69 12.38
CA ASP A 170 4.43 -2.87 11.70
C ASP A 170 4.07 -4.14 12.47
N VAL A 171 4.23 -4.13 13.80
CA VAL A 171 3.82 -5.24 14.66
C VAL A 171 2.34 -5.54 14.49
N TRP A 172 1.50 -4.50 14.48
CA TRP A 172 0.08 -4.65 14.23
C TRP A 172 -0.20 -5.29 12.86
N ALA A 173 0.49 -4.84 11.81
CA ALA A 173 0.33 -5.36 10.46
C ALA A 173 0.71 -6.86 10.35
N TRP A 174 1.83 -7.26 10.96
CA TRP A 174 2.26 -8.67 11.01
C TRP A 174 1.21 -9.55 11.69
N GLN A 175 0.68 -9.08 12.83
CA GLN A 175 -0.40 -9.78 13.54
C GLN A 175 -1.67 -9.93 12.70
N GLN A 176 -2.05 -8.91 11.90
CA GLN A 176 -3.21 -9.01 11.01
C GLN A 176 -3.04 -10.07 9.91
N LEU A 177 -1.81 -10.35 9.48
CA LEU A 177 -1.52 -11.38 8.49
C LEU A 177 -1.22 -12.75 9.11
N GLY A 178 -1.22 -12.86 10.45
CA GLY A 178 -0.86 -14.10 11.15
C GLY A 178 0.63 -14.47 11.01
N ILE A 179 1.48 -13.51 10.68
CA ILE A 179 2.93 -13.70 10.57
C ILE A 179 3.55 -13.57 11.95
N GLN A 180 4.34 -14.57 12.35
CA GLN A 180 5.05 -14.53 13.63
C GLN A 180 6.23 -13.57 13.56
N LEU A 181 6.38 -12.73 14.57
CA LEU A 181 7.54 -11.85 14.68
C LEU A 181 8.82 -12.68 14.89
N PRO A 182 9.97 -12.25 14.34
CA PRO A 182 11.27 -12.87 14.62
C PRO A 182 11.58 -12.86 16.13
N ASN A 183 12.28 -13.88 16.62
CA ASN A 183 12.63 -13.97 18.05
C ASN A 183 13.55 -12.82 18.51
N ASN A 184 14.39 -12.30 17.61
CA ASN A 184 15.33 -11.21 17.85
C ASN A 184 14.75 -9.85 17.42
N HIS A 185 13.46 -9.58 17.63
CA HIS A 185 12.89 -8.28 17.28
C HIS A 185 13.01 -7.25 18.41
N ARG A 186 13.09 -5.97 18.04
CA ARG A 186 12.95 -4.81 18.92
C ARG A 186 11.86 -3.90 18.37
N VAL A 187 10.97 -3.45 19.25
CA VAL A 187 9.95 -2.45 18.90
C VAL A 187 10.43 -1.09 19.40
N ILE A 188 10.55 -0.13 18.50
CA ILE A 188 10.95 1.25 18.80
C ILE A 188 9.84 2.21 18.40
N ARG A 189 9.82 3.42 18.98
CA ARG A 189 8.92 4.50 18.55
C ARG A 189 9.66 5.56 17.73
N ASP A 190 10.96 5.70 17.98
CA ASP A 190 11.82 6.65 17.31
C ASP A 190 13.17 6.02 16.95
N VAL A 191 13.72 6.39 15.79
CA VAL A 191 15.03 5.90 15.35
C VAL A 191 16.18 6.34 16.26
N SER A 192 16.02 7.44 17.01
CA SER A 192 16.96 7.86 18.05
C SER A 192 17.11 6.84 19.19
N GLU A 193 16.19 5.88 19.32
CA GLU A 193 16.33 4.77 20.27
C GLU A 193 17.39 3.74 19.84
N LEU A 194 17.86 3.77 18.58
CA LEU A 194 18.91 2.90 18.08
C LEU A 194 20.32 3.38 18.48
N ASP A 195 20.47 4.65 18.85
CA ASP A 195 21.75 5.26 19.25
C ASP A 195 22.07 5.08 20.75
N ASN A 196 21.16 4.45 21.51
CA ASN A 196 21.29 4.17 22.95
C ASN A 196 21.49 2.67 23.22
#